data_AF-A0A2D7FHK3-F1
#
_entry.id   AF-A0A2D7FHK3-F1
#
_cell.length_a   1.000
_cell.length_b   1.000
_cell.length_c   1.000
_cell.angle_alpha   90.00
_cell.angle_beta   90.00
_cell.angle_gamma   90.00
#
_symmetry.space_group_name_H-M   'P 1'
#
loop_
_entity.id
_entity.type
_entity.pdbx_description
1 polymer ?
#
loop_
_entity_poly.entity_id
_entity_poly.type
_entity_poly.pdbx_seq_one_letter_code
_entity_poly.pdbx_strand_id
1 'polypeptide(L)'
;MGKVSSQLTGERSVRVKELNVRVGDRVKKGDIIAKLSTEQLEADRKVAEGALAEAKALVTVAESRITGAKLVLGRQERLRKSTSFQRSAFEDAEVALRSAEASLRSAKGVAAQRQAEVERIALEIRLANIVAPYDGIVKSINANVGAAVTQRNPDLIEMLDLSRVENTISRHH
;
A
#
# COMPACT_ATOMS: atom_id res chain seq x y z
N MET A 1 17.88 -26.76 -2.36
CA MET A 1 18.07 -25.73 -3.40
C MET A 1 16.84 -24.85 -3.41
N GLY A 2 16.99 -23.53 -3.34
CA GLY A 2 15.87 -22.60 -3.41
C GLY A 2 16.16 -21.48 -4.40
N LYS A 3 15.12 -21.06 -5.12
CA LYS A 3 15.18 -19.96 -6.09
C LYS A 3 14.62 -18.70 -5.44
N VAL A 4 15.26 -17.56 -5.67
CA VAL A 4 14.73 -16.25 -5.26
C VAL A 4 14.20 -15.53 -6.49
N SER A 5 12.88 -15.30 -6.50
CA SER A 5 12.16 -14.65 -7.58
C SER A 5 11.51 -13.35 -7.12
N SER A 6 11.33 -12.40 -8.05
CA SER A 6 10.58 -11.17 -7.78
C SER A 6 9.08 -11.43 -7.95
N GLN A 7 8.25 -10.98 -7.00
CA GLN A 7 6.78 -11.12 -7.08
C GLN A 7 6.10 -10.02 -7.92
N LEU A 8 6.86 -9.03 -8.42
CA LEU A 8 6.37 -7.93 -9.27
C LEU A 8 6.05 -8.47 -10.67
N THR A 9 4.85 -9.04 -10.80
CA THR A 9 4.36 -9.68 -12.01
C THR A 9 3.35 -8.76 -12.71
N GLY A 10 3.81 -7.58 -13.14
CA GLY A 10 3.00 -6.64 -13.91
C GLY A 10 3.73 -6.23 -15.18
N GLU A 11 2.99 -5.90 -16.25
CA GLU A 11 3.50 -5.48 -17.57
C GLU A 11 4.40 -4.23 -17.57
N ARG A 12 4.69 -3.66 -16.39
CA ARG A 12 5.61 -2.54 -16.23
C ARG A 12 7.03 -3.09 -16.28
N SER A 13 7.85 -2.57 -17.22
CA SER A 13 9.25 -2.94 -17.36
C SER A 13 10.04 -2.49 -16.12
N VAL A 14 10.09 -3.34 -15.10
CA VAL A 14 10.90 -3.14 -13.90
C VAL A 14 12.31 -3.60 -14.23
N ARG A 15 13.32 -2.78 -13.93
CA ARG A 15 14.72 -3.10 -14.21
C ARG A 15 15.50 -3.33 -12.93
N VAL A 16 16.51 -4.21 -12.98
CA VAL A 16 17.47 -4.36 -11.89
C VAL A 16 18.29 -3.08 -11.80
N LYS A 17 18.19 -2.38 -10.67
CA LYS A 17 18.93 -1.14 -10.41
C LYS A 17 20.28 -1.46 -9.77
N GLU A 18 20.31 -2.36 -8.79
CA GLU A 18 21.52 -2.74 -8.05
C GLU A 18 21.52 -4.25 -7.77
N LEU A 19 22.72 -4.85 -7.81
CA LEU A 19 23.01 -6.19 -7.32
C LEU A 19 24.05 -6.07 -6.21
N ASN A 20 23.71 -6.48 -5.00
CA ASN A 20 24.53 -6.30 -3.81
C ASN A 20 25.35 -7.54 -3.43
N VAL A 21 25.30 -8.58 -4.27
CA VAL A 21 25.92 -9.87 -3.99
C VAL A 21 26.63 -10.40 -5.23
N ARG A 22 27.60 -11.28 -5.00
CA ARG A 22 28.36 -12.02 -6.02
C ARG A 22 28.19 -13.51 -5.81
N VAL A 23 28.43 -14.29 -6.86
CA VAL A 23 28.48 -15.76 -6.76
C VAL A 23 29.56 -16.15 -5.76
N GLY A 24 29.19 -17.00 -4.79
CA GLY A 24 30.05 -17.42 -3.68
C GLY A 24 29.85 -16.64 -2.37
N ASP A 25 29.14 -15.51 -2.39
CA ASP A 25 28.88 -14.73 -1.18
C ASP A 25 27.95 -15.45 -0.22
N ARG A 26 28.25 -15.34 1.09
CA ARG A 26 27.35 -15.75 2.18
C ARG A 26 26.41 -14.60 2.51
N VAL A 27 25.12 -14.90 2.55
CA VAL A 27 24.06 -13.96 2.91
C VAL A 27 23.20 -14.54 4.04
N LYS A 28 22.66 -13.66 4.86
CA LYS A 28 21.72 -14.00 5.93
C LYS A 28 20.29 -13.71 5.48
N LYS A 29 19.33 -14.38 6.12
CA LYS A 29 17.91 -14.11 5.97
C LYS A 29 17.63 -12.63 6.21
N GLY A 30 16.98 -11.98 5.24
CA GLY A 30 16.64 -10.56 5.28
C GLY A 30 17.66 -9.65 4.60
N ASP A 31 18.85 -10.14 4.22
CA ASP A 31 19.84 -9.34 3.50
C ASP A 31 19.29 -8.92 2.13
N ILE A 32 19.45 -7.65 1.77
CA ILE A 32 19.04 -7.13 0.46
C ILE A 32 20.07 -7.57 -0.59
N ILE A 33 19.68 -8.51 -1.45
CA ILE A 33 20.54 -9.11 -2.47
C ILE A 33 20.43 -8.40 -3.82
N ALA A 34 19.28 -7.79 -4.12
CA ALA A 34 19.09 -6.97 -5.31
C ALA A 34 18.07 -5.86 -5.05
N LYS A 35 18.18 -4.76 -5.79
CA LYS A 35 17.17 -3.69 -5.81
C LYS A 35 16.69 -3.47 -7.23
N LEU A 36 15.39 -3.32 -7.36
CA LEU A 36 14.73 -2.97 -8.61
C LEU A 36 14.51 -1.46 -8.68
N SER A 37 14.40 -0.93 -9.90
CA SER A 37 14.07 0.47 -10.17
C SER A 37 12.68 0.81 -9.62
N THR A 38 12.60 1.84 -8.78
CA THR A 38 11.38 2.33 -8.12
C THR A 38 10.96 3.71 -8.57
N GLU A 39 11.69 4.35 -9.49
CA GLU A 39 11.48 5.76 -9.87
C GLU A 39 10.03 6.02 -10.35
N GLN A 40 9.48 5.10 -11.16
CA GLN A 40 8.10 5.18 -11.61
C GLN A 40 7.10 4.93 -10.47
N LEU A 41 7.38 3.98 -9.58
CA LEU A 41 6.51 3.69 -8.44
C LEU A 41 6.49 4.85 -7.44
N GLU A 42 7.61 5.54 -7.25
CA GLU A 42 7.70 6.73 -6.41
C GLU A 42 6.92 7.90 -7.02
N ALA A 43 6.99 8.09 -8.34
CA ALA A 43 6.18 9.07 -9.05
C ALA A 43 4.69 8.76 -8.90
N ASP A 44 4.28 7.51 -9.13
CA ASP A 44 2.89 7.06 -8.96
C ASP A 44 2.41 7.26 -7.52
N ARG A 45 3.27 6.95 -6.52
CA ARG A 45 2.96 7.16 -5.11
C ARG A 45 2.68 8.63 -4.81
N LYS A 46 3.48 9.55 -5.36
CA LYS A 46 3.24 11.00 -5.19
C LYS A 46 1.90 11.44 -5.79
N VAL A 47 1.53 10.92 -6.96
CA VAL A 47 0.22 11.19 -7.56
C VAL A 47 -0.91 10.66 -6.67
N ALA A 48 -0.78 9.44 -6.17
CA ALA A 48 -1.76 8.83 -5.27
C ALA A 48 -1.88 9.60 -3.94
N GLU A 49 -0.77 10.08 -3.38
CA GLU A 49 -0.75 10.92 -2.18
C GLU A 49 -1.47 12.25 -2.39
N GLY A 50 -1.32 12.87 -3.57
CA GLY A 50 -2.07 14.06 -3.96
C GLY A 50 -3.59 13.80 -4.01
N ALA A 51 -4.00 12.72 -4.66
CA ALA A 51 -5.41 12.33 -4.73
C ALA A 51 -6.01 12.00 -3.34
N LEU A 52 -5.21 11.40 -2.45
CA LEU A 52 -5.59 11.18 -1.06
C LEU A 52 -5.75 12.49 -0.28
N ALA A 53 -4.85 13.46 -0.48
CA ALA A 53 -4.94 14.76 0.18
C ALA A 53 -6.22 15.51 -0.23
N GLU A 54 -6.56 15.48 -1.53
CA GLU A 54 -7.82 16.02 -2.04
C GLU A 54 -9.04 15.33 -1.41
N ALA A 55 -9.05 13.98 -1.37
CA ALA A 55 -10.14 13.23 -0.76
C ALA A 55 -10.29 13.55 0.75
N LYS A 56 -9.19 13.71 1.47
CA LYS A 56 -9.20 14.14 2.88
C LYS A 56 -9.76 15.55 3.05
N ALA A 57 -9.44 16.48 2.14
CA ALA A 57 -10.03 17.83 2.17
C ALA A 57 -11.56 17.77 1.99
N LEU A 58 -12.06 16.90 1.11
CA LEU A 58 -13.50 16.70 0.93
C LEU A 58 -14.17 16.12 2.18
N VAL A 59 -13.48 15.25 2.94
CA VAL A 59 -13.96 14.79 4.26
C VAL A 59 -14.13 15.99 5.21
N THR A 60 -13.13 16.87 5.31
CA THR A 60 -13.20 18.08 6.15
C THR A 60 -14.36 19.01 5.76
N VAL A 61 -14.62 19.17 4.46
CA VAL A 61 -15.77 19.94 3.97
C VAL A 61 -17.08 19.29 4.40
N ALA A 62 -17.20 17.97 4.31
CA ALA A 62 -18.40 17.25 4.74
C ALA A 62 -18.61 17.31 6.27
N GLU A 63 -17.55 17.27 7.07
CA GLU A 63 -17.61 17.45 8.53
C GLU A 63 -18.10 18.86 8.91
N SER A 64 -17.65 19.87 8.17
CA SER A 64 -18.13 21.25 8.35
C SER A 64 -19.63 21.38 8.04
N ARG A 65 -20.12 20.69 7.01
CA ARG A 65 -21.56 20.64 6.68
C ARG A 65 -22.39 20.01 7.78
N ILE A 66 -21.91 18.91 8.40
CA ILE A 66 -22.57 18.31 9.56
C ILE A 66 -22.64 19.30 10.72
N THR A 67 -21.56 20.02 10.98
CA THR A 67 -21.53 21.02 12.07
C THR A 67 -22.60 22.09 11.84
N GLY A 68 -22.70 22.62 10.62
CA GLY A 68 -23.76 23.56 10.25
C GLY A 68 -25.17 22.98 10.42
N ALA A 69 -25.41 21.76 9.93
CA ALA A 69 -26.70 21.08 10.05
C ALA A 69 -27.10 20.82 11.51
N LYS A 70 -26.15 20.41 12.36
CA LYS A 70 -26.37 20.24 13.82
C LYS A 70 -26.76 21.56 14.50
N LEU A 71 -26.11 22.67 14.13
CA LEU A 71 -26.46 23.98 14.68
C LEU A 71 -27.88 24.42 14.27
N VAL A 72 -28.29 24.14 13.02
CA VAL A 72 -29.65 24.40 12.55
C VAL A 72 -30.66 23.55 13.31
N LEU A 73 -30.44 22.24 13.39
CA LEU A 73 -31.33 21.33 14.11
C LEU A 73 -31.46 21.72 15.59
N GLY A 74 -30.34 21.99 16.26
CA GLY A 74 -30.34 22.44 17.65
C GLY A 74 -31.07 23.77 17.87
N ARG A 75 -31.09 24.69 16.88
CA ARG A 75 -31.95 25.88 16.93
C ARG A 75 -33.44 25.51 16.86
N GLN A 76 -33.81 24.60 15.96
CA GLN A 76 -35.20 24.14 15.83
C GLN A 76 -35.67 23.39 17.08
N GLU A 77 -34.81 22.59 17.71
CA GLU A 77 -35.09 21.90 18.98
C GLU A 77 -35.44 22.88 20.10
N ARG A 78 -34.67 23.98 20.23
CA ARG A 78 -34.95 25.02 21.25
C ARG A 78 -36.26 25.74 20.99
N LEU A 79 -36.66 25.88 19.73
CA LEU A 79 -37.93 26.51 19.36
C LEU A 79 -39.14 25.60 19.56
N ARG A 80 -39.00 24.28 19.80
CA ARG A 80 -40.15 23.35 19.99
C ARG A 80 -41.20 23.79 21.00
N LYS A 81 -40.82 24.60 21.99
CA LYS A 81 -41.72 25.12 23.05
C LYS A 81 -42.20 26.55 22.79
N SER A 82 -41.79 27.16 21.68
CA SER A 82 -42.15 28.51 21.26
C SER A 82 -43.34 28.49 20.29
N THR A 83 -44.12 29.56 20.29
CA THR A 83 -45.16 29.84 19.30
C THR A 83 -44.63 29.99 17.88
N SER A 84 -43.32 30.23 17.70
CA SER A 84 -42.66 30.29 16.39
C SER A 84 -42.23 28.93 15.83
N PHE A 85 -42.54 27.82 16.51
CA PHE A 85 -42.17 26.47 16.06
C PHE A 85 -42.93 26.07 14.79
N GLN A 86 -42.18 25.57 13.80
CA GLN A 86 -42.75 24.92 12.62
C GLN A 86 -42.24 23.48 12.55
N ARG A 87 -43.17 22.52 12.59
CA ARG A 87 -42.84 21.10 12.54
C ARG A 87 -42.10 20.71 11.25
N SER A 88 -42.53 21.25 10.11
CA SER A 88 -41.86 21.06 8.82
C SER A 88 -40.40 21.52 8.87
N ALA A 89 -40.12 22.70 9.42
CA ALA A 89 -38.75 23.22 9.53
C ALA A 89 -37.83 22.36 10.40
N PHE A 90 -38.38 21.72 11.44
CA PHE A 90 -37.64 20.75 12.25
C PHE A 90 -37.35 19.46 11.48
N GLU A 91 -38.36 18.90 10.81
CA GLU A 91 -38.21 17.69 9.99
C GLU A 91 -37.22 17.92 8.83
N ASP A 92 -37.26 19.08 8.20
CA ASP A 92 -36.30 19.50 7.17
C ASP A 92 -34.86 19.56 7.72
N ALA A 93 -34.68 20.11 8.93
CA ALA A 93 -33.37 20.20 9.57
C ALA A 93 -32.81 18.80 9.92
N GLU A 94 -33.67 17.87 10.35
CA GLU A 94 -33.26 16.48 10.57
C GLU A 94 -32.87 15.78 9.27
N VAL A 95 -33.66 15.93 8.20
CA VAL A 95 -33.33 15.38 6.88
C VAL A 95 -32.01 15.95 6.36
N ALA A 96 -31.77 17.25 6.55
CA ALA A 96 -30.53 17.90 6.17
C ALA A 96 -29.32 17.34 6.94
N LEU A 97 -29.46 17.11 8.25
CA LEU A 97 -28.42 16.47 9.05
C LEU A 97 -28.12 15.05 8.57
N ARG A 98 -29.16 14.21 8.39
CA ARG A 98 -29.00 12.83 7.89
C ARG A 98 -28.32 12.80 6.52
N SER A 99 -28.66 13.75 5.64
CA SER A 99 -28.05 13.89 4.31
C SER A 99 -26.57 14.31 4.39
N ALA A 100 -26.24 15.24 5.29
CA ALA A 100 -24.85 15.64 5.54
C ALA A 100 -24.01 14.48 6.10
N GLU A 101 -24.58 13.67 7.01
CA GLU A 101 -23.92 12.47 7.54
C GLU A 101 -23.70 11.40 6.46
N ALA A 102 -24.67 11.19 5.57
CA ALA A 102 -24.52 10.29 4.43
C ALA A 102 -23.39 10.77 3.48
N SER A 103 -23.33 12.08 3.23
CA SER A 103 -22.28 12.70 2.42
C SER A 103 -20.89 12.50 3.06
N LEU A 104 -20.78 12.65 4.38
CA LEU A 104 -19.53 12.37 5.09
C LEU A 104 -19.11 10.91 4.97
N ARG A 105 -20.04 9.96 5.16
CA ARG A 105 -19.74 8.53 5.01
C ARG A 105 -19.19 8.22 3.62
N SER A 106 -19.80 8.80 2.58
CA SER A 106 -19.33 8.67 1.20
C SER A 106 -17.91 9.24 1.03
N ALA A 107 -17.66 10.47 1.49
CA ALA A 107 -16.34 11.10 1.42
C ALA A 107 -15.26 10.29 2.15
N LYS A 108 -15.57 9.74 3.33
CA LYS A 108 -14.67 8.86 4.08
C LYS A 108 -14.37 7.56 3.32
N GLY A 109 -15.38 6.98 2.66
CA GLY A 109 -15.19 5.81 1.79
C GLY A 109 -14.22 6.08 0.65
N VAL A 110 -14.36 7.21 -0.03
CA VAL A 110 -13.44 7.62 -1.10
C VAL A 110 -12.02 7.84 -0.54
N ALA A 111 -11.87 8.53 0.59
CA ALA A 111 -10.57 8.73 1.22
C ALA A 111 -9.89 7.41 1.61
N ALA A 112 -10.65 6.44 2.13
CA ALA A 112 -10.15 5.11 2.46
C ALA A 112 -9.67 4.36 1.20
N GLN A 113 -10.39 4.46 0.09
CA GLN A 113 -9.96 3.88 -1.19
C GLN A 113 -8.65 4.51 -1.68
N ARG A 114 -8.50 5.83 -1.59
CA ARG A 114 -7.24 6.51 -1.97
C ARG A 114 -6.08 6.13 -1.06
N GLN A 115 -6.35 5.95 0.23
CA GLN A 115 -5.36 5.51 1.21
C GLN A 115 -4.86 4.08 0.89
N ALA A 116 -5.78 3.17 0.57
CA ALA A 116 -5.43 1.81 0.17
C ALA A 116 -4.55 1.79 -1.10
N GLU A 117 -4.79 2.68 -2.06
CA GLU A 117 -3.95 2.79 -3.25
C GLU A 117 -2.53 3.26 -2.93
N VAL A 118 -2.36 4.25 -2.06
CA VAL A 118 -1.03 4.68 -1.59
C VAL A 118 -0.30 3.53 -0.89
N GLU A 119 -1.00 2.75 -0.07
CA GLU A 119 -0.44 1.60 0.64
C GLU A 119 -0.05 0.46 -0.31
N ARG A 120 -0.85 0.21 -1.34
CA ARG A 120 -0.56 -0.76 -2.40
C ARG A 120 0.73 -0.40 -3.12
N ILE A 121 0.89 0.85 -3.56
CA ILE A 121 2.11 1.32 -4.24
C ILE A 121 3.31 1.28 -3.27
N ALA A 122 3.12 1.67 -2.01
CA ALA A 122 4.18 1.59 -1.00
C ALA A 122 4.64 0.13 -0.77
N LEU A 123 3.73 -0.83 -0.82
CA LEU A 123 4.07 -2.25 -0.78
C LEU A 123 4.89 -2.66 -2.01
N GLU A 124 4.50 -2.24 -3.21
CA GLU A 124 5.27 -2.52 -4.44
C GLU A 124 6.70 -1.96 -4.36
N ILE A 125 6.87 -0.75 -3.83
CA ILE A 125 8.20 -0.15 -3.59
C ILE A 125 9.01 -1.00 -2.59
N ARG A 126 8.38 -1.49 -1.51
CA ARG A 126 9.07 -2.39 -0.57
C ARG A 126 9.49 -3.69 -1.25
N LEU A 127 8.62 -4.29 -2.04
CA LEU A 127 8.85 -5.53 -2.78
C LEU A 127 9.89 -5.37 -3.91
N ALA A 128 10.21 -4.14 -4.31
CA ALA A 128 11.32 -3.85 -5.21
C ALA A 128 12.69 -4.12 -4.57
N ASN A 129 12.76 -4.25 -3.24
CA ASN A 129 13.95 -4.77 -2.55
C ASN A 129 13.85 -6.29 -2.46
N ILE A 130 14.71 -6.97 -3.21
CA ILE A 130 14.79 -8.43 -3.17
C ILE A 130 15.68 -8.83 -2.00
N VAL A 131 15.09 -9.54 -1.04
CA VAL A 131 15.76 -10.02 0.17
C VAL A 131 16.00 -11.52 0.14
N ALA A 132 17.05 -11.97 0.81
CA ALA A 132 17.32 -13.38 1.02
C ALA A 132 16.26 -14.01 1.94
N PRO A 133 15.55 -15.08 1.52
CA PRO A 133 14.50 -15.71 2.33
C PRO A 133 15.04 -16.59 3.47
N TYR A 134 16.30 -17.00 3.40
CA TYR A 134 17.01 -17.85 4.36
C TYR A 134 18.53 -17.60 4.31
N ASP A 135 19.25 -18.08 5.32
CA ASP A 135 20.72 -18.04 5.35
C ASP A 135 21.31 -18.98 4.30
N GLY A 136 22.22 -18.48 3.46
CA GLY A 136 22.70 -19.28 2.34
C GLY A 136 23.91 -18.73 1.62
N ILE A 137 24.35 -19.47 0.61
CA ILE A 137 25.42 -19.06 -0.31
C ILE A 137 24.82 -18.81 -1.69
N VAL A 138 25.20 -17.69 -2.31
CA VAL A 138 24.80 -17.36 -3.68
C VAL A 138 25.47 -18.32 -4.66
N LYS A 139 24.67 -19.13 -5.35
CA LYS A 139 25.16 -20.16 -6.28
C LYS A 139 25.27 -19.63 -7.70
N SER A 140 24.28 -18.89 -8.17
CA SER A 140 24.26 -18.28 -9.49
C SER A 140 23.43 -17.00 -9.47
N ILE A 141 23.81 -16.04 -10.32
CA ILE A 141 23.08 -14.80 -10.54
C ILE A 141 22.65 -14.82 -12.01
N ASN A 142 21.34 -14.82 -12.24
CA ASN A 142 20.76 -14.93 -13.58
C ASN A 142 20.28 -13.58 -14.12
N ALA A 143 20.59 -12.49 -13.41
CA ALA A 143 20.21 -11.13 -13.77
C ALA A 143 21.42 -10.20 -13.75
N ASN A 144 21.44 -9.21 -14.64
CA ASN A 144 22.45 -8.16 -14.69
C ASN A 144 21.82 -6.82 -14.30
N VAL A 145 22.62 -5.89 -13.79
CA VAL A 145 22.19 -4.49 -13.63
C VAL A 145 21.72 -3.96 -14.99
N GLY A 146 20.56 -3.32 -15.01
CA GLY A 146 19.91 -2.83 -16.23
C GLY A 146 19.03 -3.86 -16.95
N ALA A 147 19.08 -5.15 -16.57
CA ALA A 147 18.21 -6.17 -17.15
C ALA A 147 16.74 -5.91 -16.77
N ALA A 148 15.83 -6.13 -17.73
CA ALA A 148 14.40 -6.08 -17.49
C ALA A 148 13.94 -7.38 -16.81
N VAL A 149 13.25 -7.23 -15.69
CA VAL A 149 12.57 -8.31 -14.99
C VAL A 149 11.20 -8.49 -15.66
N THR A 150 10.93 -9.68 -16.16
CA THR A 150 9.67 -10.01 -16.84
C THR A 150 9.13 -11.34 -16.34
N GLN A 151 7.85 -11.61 -16.61
CA GLN A 151 7.21 -12.87 -16.27
C GLN A 151 7.90 -14.10 -16.89
N ARG A 152 8.71 -13.93 -17.95
CA ARG A 152 9.51 -15.00 -18.57
C ARG A 152 10.83 -15.29 -17.85
N ASN A 153 11.37 -14.32 -17.12
CA ASN A 153 12.61 -14.46 -16.34
C ASN A 153 12.38 -14.00 -14.89
N PRO A 154 11.60 -14.76 -14.09
CA PRO A 154 11.31 -14.40 -12.70
C PRO A 154 12.48 -14.68 -11.75
N ASP A 155 13.37 -15.61 -12.12
CA ASP A 155 14.48 -16.07 -11.28
C ASP A 155 15.68 -15.11 -11.42
N LEU A 156 15.95 -14.32 -10.38
CA LEU A 156 17.06 -13.37 -10.38
C LEU A 156 18.34 -14.01 -9.80
N ILE A 157 18.20 -14.76 -8.71
CA ILE A 157 19.33 -15.32 -7.94
C ILE A 157 18.98 -16.74 -7.48
N GLU A 158 19.93 -17.67 -7.60
CA GLU A 158 19.84 -19.03 -7.05
C GLU A 158 20.71 -19.15 -5.79
N MET A 159 20.16 -19.71 -4.71
CA MET A 159 20.86 -19.84 -3.42
C MET A 159 20.88 -21.29 -2.92
N LEU A 160 21.95 -21.61 -2.20
CA LEU A 160 22.09 -22.85 -1.44
C LEU A 160 21.69 -22.60 0.02
N ASP A 161 20.64 -23.28 0.48
CA ASP A 161 20.21 -23.28 1.88
C ASP A 161 21.16 -24.11 2.74
N LEU A 162 21.86 -23.45 3.68
CA LEU A 162 22.83 -24.08 4.57
C LEU A 162 22.16 -24.91 5.67
N SER A 163 20.91 -24.61 6.03
CA SER A 163 20.14 -25.32 7.06
C SER A 163 19.79 -26.75 6.65
N ARG A 164 19.81 -27.04 5.34
CA ARG A 164 19.47 -28.35 4.77
C ARG A 164 20.68 -29.26 4.53
N VAL A 165 21.91 -28.74 4.66
CA VAL A 165 23.13 -29.49 4.32
C VAL A 165 23.57 -30.41 5.48
N GLU A 166 23.15 -30.14 6.71
CA GLU A 166 23.51 -30.96 7.88
C GLU A 166 22.86 -32.36 7.91
N ASN A 167 21.87 -32.64 7.06
CA ASN A 167 21.11 -33.90 7.13
C ASN A 167 21.59 -35.02 6.18
N THR A 168 22.68 -34.83 5.44
CA THR A 168 23.16 -35.84 4.47
C THR A 168 24.43 -36.59 4.92
N ILE A 169 25.12 -36.17 5.99
CA ILE A 169 26.38 -36.82 6.41
C ILE A 169 26.16 -37.92 7.47
N SER A 170 24.98 -38.04 8.08
CA SER A 170 24.74 -38.98 9.19
C SER A 170 23.99 -40.27 8.81
N ARG A 171 24.20 -40.80 7.60
CA ARG A 171 23.62 -42.11 7.25
C ARG A 171 24.41 -42.88 6.20
N HIS A 172 25.67 -43.21 6.48
CA HIS A 172 26.33 -44.40 5.92
C HIS A 172 27.28 -44.94 6.99
N HIS A 173 26.80 -45.94 7.73
CA HIS A 173 27.60 -46.82 8.57
C HIS A 173 27.21 -48.26 8.26
#